data_AF-A0A1Y4S2M0-F1
#
_entry.id   AF-A0A1Y4S2M0-F1
#
_cell.length_a   1.000
_cell.length_b   1.000
_cell.length_c   1.000
_cell.angle_alpha   90.00
_cell.angle_beta   90.00
_cell.angle_gamma   90.00
#
_symmetry.space_group_name_H-M   'P 1'
#
loop_
_entity.id
_entity.type
_entity.pdbx_description
1 polymer ?
#
loop_
_entity_poly.entity_id
_entity_poly.type
_entity_poly.pdbx_seq_one_letter_code
_entity_poly.pdbx_strand_id
1 'polypeptide(L)'
;MDDVQIYFRAIADAQKSVAGPLKTYYRTALGLEKADKSAKTSFEVPNHVHAGYLYRDKRSYYIRPIRTFYRISRSHPDVQKFGNRDARVVPVSYQLSGEKVARIGGEGEFSKRGLLLYTGRPVAKQPNALYLFPAEDPRERALLVPPQDVMSYTVDWEKRRNVLRPAAFWALPKGREHKPVFYVRHEGHLYFGCSRFLRIGYRYPLSRGLPQRHREQGALRLDYPSAVLGFARGQATYRSRVSFGDFRLEGKARELPLVKTVLGEPKPSFYAGYVEKGKHYNEEDFRLRGYKQYWLKEAEATPLAEGKDRVGSTLRPLDRGSVFRGTIRYKNLAADELGLLLWAIRLDEGCFQTLGMGKPYGYGRMQVTISALREVEPEALYTPAGLCGALKEGGADAVEQYIRAYHTYASQKLAGQDEEQRPIQEQGEILDFFFLKRTIREGSEVSYLDLNGKEYQNLSAPLPSVAQMRRSDAEGEEAASSDALAALLAKYGRKF
;
A
#
# COMPACT_ATOMS: atom_id res chain seq x y z
N MET A 1 4.40 3.26 -14.00
CA MET A 1 4.17 3.78 -12.65
C MET A 1 5.26 4.81 -12.40
N ASP A 2 4.92 5.99 -11.90
CA ASP A 2 5.93 6.96 -11.51
C ASP A 2 6.63 6.41 -10.26
N ASP A 3 7.90 6.06 -10.42
CA ASP A 3 8.69 5.31 -9.45
C ASP A 3 9.27 6.27 -8.38
N VAL A 4 8.36 6.90 -7.63
CA VAL A 4 8.69 7.92 -6.62
C VAL A 4 9.20 7.28 -5.33
N GLN A 5 10.09 7.99 -4.62
CA GLN A 5 10.50 7.56 -3.28
C GLN A 5 9.31 7.51 -2.32
N ILE A 6 9.21 6.42 -1.58
CA ILE A 6 8.27 6.31 -0.46
C ILE A 6 8.90 6.97 0.75
N TYR A 7 8.17 7.87 1.39
CA TYR A 7 8.66 8.56 2.58
C TYR A 7 8.32 7.79 3.86
N PHE A 8 9.21 7.87 4.85
CA PHE A 8 9.02 7.29 6.17
C PHE A 8 9.58 8.20 7.27
N ARG A 9 9.30 7.86 8.53
CA ARG A 9 9.83 8.51 9.73
C ARG A 9 9.97 7.46 10.83
N ALA A 10 11.20 7.17 11.24
CA ALA A 10 11.53 6.08 12.17
C ALA A 10 12.03 6.60 13.52
N ILE A 11 11.32 7.57 14.13
CA ILE A 11 11.75 8.17 15.42
C ILE A 11 11.47 7.20 16.59
N ALA A 12 10.25 6.68 16.64
CA ALA A 12 9.72 5.91 17.77
C ALA A 12 9.91 4.40 17.63
N ASP A 13 10.48 3.93 16.52
CA ASP A 13 10.61 2.50 16.23
C ASP A 13 11.54 1.82 17.25
N ALA A 14 11.24 0.58 17.61
CA ALA A 14 12.06 -0.19 18.54
C ALA A 14 13.41 -0.54 17.89
N GLN A 15 14.52 -0.30 18.60
CA GLN A 15 15.86 -0.58 18.06
C GLN A 15 16.14 -2.08 17.89
N LYS A 16 15.48 -2.93 18.70
CA LYS A 16 15.61 -4.39 18.67
C LYS A 16 14.54 -5.10 17.83
N SER A 17 13.82 -4.38 16.95
CA SER A 17 12.86 -4.99 16.01
C SER A 17 13.39 -4.97 14.57
N VAL A 18 12.62 -5.51 13.63
CA VAL A 18 12.90 -5.41 12.19
C VAL A 18 13.06 -3.96 11.67
N ALA A 19 12.67 -2.96 12.47
CA ALA A 19 12.83 -1.53 12.17
C ALA A 19 14.15 -0.91 12.66
N GLY A 20 14.98 -1.65 13.39
CA GLY A 20 16.27 -1.18 13.92
C GLY A 20 17.21 -0.58 12.86
N PRO A 21 17.51 -1.30 11.75
CA PRO A 21 18.39 -0.79 10.69
C PRO A 21 17.84 0.51 10.05
N LEU A 22 16.53 0.57 9.78
CA LEU A 22 15.88 1.74 9.21
C LEU A 22 15.92 2.94 10.15
N LYS A 23 15.77 2.70 11.46
CA LYS A 23 15.94 3.72 12.49
C LYS A 23 17.36 4.26 12.48
N THR A 24 18.38 3.40 12.43
CA THR A 24 19.79 3.82 12.35
C THR A 24 20.06 4.67 11.10
N TYR A 25 19.53 4.25 9.94
CA TYR A 25 19.62 5.05 8.71
C TYR A 25 18.97 6.42 8.88
N TYR A 26 17.74 6.49 9.40
CA TYR A 26 17.04 7.76 9.65
C TYR A 26 17.79 8.68 10.62
N ARG A 27 18.36 8.11 11.69
CA ARG A 27 19.19 8.85 12.66
C ARG A 27 20.43 9.44 11.99
N THR A 28 21.09 8.68 11.14
CA THR A 28 22.28 9.11 10.40
C THR A 28 21.93 10.21 9.41
N ALA A 29 20.85 10.03 8.64
CA ALA A 29 20.38 11.01 7.67
C ALA A 29 20.09 12.37 8.31
N LEU A 30 19.48 12.40 9.50
CA LEU A 30 19.16 13.64 10.21
C LEU A 30 20.27 14.13 11.17
N GLY A 31 21.32 13.34 11.39
CA GLY A 31 22.38 13.63 12.37
C GLY A 31 21.82 13.69 13.79
N LEU A 32 21.07 12.67 14.22
CA LEU A 32 20.43 12.63 15.55
C LEU A 32 21.42 12.30 16.67
N GLU A 33 21.80 13.32 17.42
CA GLU A 33 22.64 13.20 18.61
C GLU A 33 21.84 13.53 19.89
N LYS A 34 22.26 12.97 21.03
CA LYS A 34 21.68 13.34 22.33
C LYS A 34 22.29 14.66 22.78
N ALA A 35 21.46 15.67 23.04
CA ALA A 35 21.91 16.88 23.71
C ALA A 35 22.28 16.56 25.16
N ASP A 36 23.53 16.90 25.52
CA ASP A 36 24.12 16.98 26.86
C ASP A 36 23.84 15.79 27.82
N LYS A 37 24.86 14.94 28.04
CA LYS A 37 24.78 13.78 28.94
C LYS A 37 24.57 14.16 30.42
N SER A 38 24.73 15.44 30.76
CA SER A 38 24.66 15.98 32.12
C SER A 38 23.25 16.46 32.54
N ALA A 39 22.34 16.68 31.60
CA ALA A 39 21.00 17.20 31.88
C ALA A 39 20.04 16.08 32.33
N LYS A 40 19.22 16.34 33.37
CA LYS A 40 18.15 15.44 33.87
C LYS A 40 17.14 14.97 32.81
N THR A 41 17.15 15.56 31.61
CA THR A 41 16.33 15.15 30.46
C THR A 41 17.14 15.26 29.17
N SER A 42 17.55 14.13 28.60
CA SER A 42 18.22 14.08 27.29
C SER A 42 17.18 14.20 26.17
N PHE A 43 17.38 15.11 25.21
CA PHE A 43 16.56 15.20 23.99
C PHE A 43 17.43 15.04 22.74
N GLU A 44 16.84 14.54 21.66
CA GLU A 44 17.57 14.33 20.41
C GLU A 44 17.55 15.59 19.54
N VAL A 45 18.69 15.93 18.96
CA VAL A 45 18.87 17.09 18.11
C VAL A 45 19.23 16.62 16.69
N PRO A 46 18.40 16.94 15.68
CA PRO A 46 18.76 16.78 14.27
C PRO A 46 19.76 17.85 13.87
N ASN A 47 21.05 17.49 13.78
CA ASN A 47 22.15 18.40 13.46
C ASN A 47 22.32 18.63 11.95
N HIS A 48 21.88 17.69 11.11
CA HIS A 48 21.93 17.86 9.64
C HIS A 48 20.70 18.58 9.06
N VAL A 49 19.73 18.93 9.92
CA VAL A 49 18.49 19.55 9.49
C VAL A 49 18.61 21.07 9.56
N HIS A 50 18.54 21.70 8.40
CA HIS A 50 18.55 23.15 8.23
C HIS A 50 17.13 23.70 8.11
N ALA A 51 16.99 25.02 8.14
CA ALA A 51 15.73 25.73 8.03
C ALA A 51 15.78 26.72 6.86
N GLY A 52 14.63 27.00 6.27
CA GLY A 52 14.50 27.99 5.20
C GLY A 52 13.06 28.24 4.80
N TYR A 53 12.88 29.02 3.74
CA TYR A 53 11.59 29.35 3.15
C TYR A 53 11.46 28.66 1.79
N LEU A 54 10.49 27.73 1.69
CA LEU A 54 10.09 27.11 0.44
C LEU A 54 9.15 28.05 -0.31
N TYR A 55 9.45 28.33 -1.56
CA TYR A 55 8.61 29.13 -2.44
C TYR A 55 8.62 28.56 -3.85
N ARG A 56 7.66 28.99 -4.67
CA ARG A 56 7.56 28.60 -6.06
C ARG A 56 7.91 29.80 -6.94
N ASP A 57 8.82 29.58 -7.88
CA ASP A 57 9.06 30.53 -8.97
C ASP A 57 8.79 29.82 -10.31
N LYS A 58 7.83 30.37 -11.06
CA LYS A 58 7.28 29.77 -12.29
C LYS A 58 6.83 28.31 -12.09
N ARG A 59 7.63 27.35 -12.56
CA ARG A 59 7.37 25.90 -12.48
C ARG A 59 8.30 25.15 -11.52
N SER A 60 9.24 25.85 -10.89
CA SER A 60 10.25 25.26 -10.01
C SER A 60 10.05 25.68 -8.57
N TYR A 61 10.51 24.84 -7.66
CA TYR A 61 10.49 25.12 -6.23
C TYR A 61 11.91 25.39 -5.75
N TYR A 62 12.01 26.35 -4.83
CA TYR A 62 13.28 26.76 -4.25
C TYR A 62 13.14 26.87 -2.74
N ILE A 63 14.22 26.58 -2.03
CA ILE A 63 14.35 26.84 -0.60
C ILE A 63 15.38 27.94 -0.41
N ARG A 64 14.97 29.07 0.17
CA ARG A 64 15.88 30.12 0.63
C ARG A 64 16.33 29.80 2.06
N PRO A 65 17.61 29.44 2.29
CA PRO A 65 18.09 29.11 3.61
C PRO A 65 17.97 30.28 4.59
N ILE A 66 17.83 29.97 5.87
CA ILE A 66 18.05 30.93 6.95
C ILE A 66 19.19 30.45 7.84
N ARG A 67 19.98 31.40 8.36
CA ARG A 67 21.16 31.08 9.17
C ARG A 67 20.83 30.45 10.52
N THR A 68 19.67 30.80 11.08
CA THR A 68 19.23 30.30 12.38
C THR A 68 17.72 30.26 12.49
N PHE A 69 17.23 29.48 13.44
CA PHE A 69 15.85 29.43 13.89
C PHE A 69 15.84 29.15 15.38
N TYR A 70 14.76 29.53 16.06
CA TYR A 70 14.68 29.41 17.52
C TYR A 70 13.62 28.39 17.92
N ARG A 71 13.99 27.45 18.79
CA ARG A 71 13.06 26.51 19.39
C ARG A 71 12.35 27.19 20.56
N ILE A 72 11.03 27.35 20.46
CA ILE A 72 10.21 28.06 21.45
C ILE A 72 9.36 27.06 22.24
N SER A 73 9.41 27.13 23.57
CA SER A 73 8.54 26.36 24.44
C SER A 73 7.10 26.85 24.30
N ARG A 74 6.12 25.94 24.26
CA ARG A 74 4.70 26.32 24.30
C ARG A 74 4.27 26.97 25.61
N SER A 75 5.05 26.78 26.68
CA SER A 75 4.81 27.45 27.96
C SER A 75 5.36 28.88 28.00
N HIS A 76 6.05 29.33 26.94
CA HIS A 76 6.55 30.70 26.89
C HIS A 76 5.37 31.69 27.02
N PRO A 77 5.39 32.64 27.98
CA PRO A 77 4.24 33.52 28.26
C PRO A 77 3.70 34.21 27.01
N ASP A 78 4.61 34.75 26.20
CA ASP A 78 4.26 35.49 24.98
C ASP A 78 3.67 34.66 23.84
N VAL A 79 3.75 33.31 23.87
CA VAL A 79 3.12 32.48 22.81
C VAL A 79 1.73 31.97 23.19
N GLN A 80 1.34 32.07 24.46
CA GLN A 80 0.05 31.60 24.93
C GLN A 80 -1.10 32.38 24.27
N LYS A 81 -0.90 33.68 24.03
CA LYS A 81 -1.86 34.58 23.34
C LYS A 81 -2.24 34.11 21.93
N PHE A 82 -1.36 33.35 21.26
CA PHE A 82 -1.63 32.83 19.92
C PHE A 82 -2.40 31.50 19.92
N GLY A 83 -2.56 30.86 21.07
CA GLY A 83 -3.33 29.62 21.27
C GLY A 83 -2.70 28.35 20.69
N ASN A 84 -3.35 27.21 20.93
CA ASN A 84 -2.87 25.86 20.59
C ASN A 84 -3.74 25.15 19.53
N ARG A 85 -3.97 25.82 18.39
CA ARG A 85 -4.75 25.26 17.26
C ARG A 85 -3.92 24.28 16.42
N ASP A 86 -4.54 23.80 15.34
CA ASP A 86 -3.91 22.95 14.32
C ASP A 86 -2.71 23.66 13.63
N ALA A 87 -2.05 22.92 12.74
CA ALA A 87 -0.81 23.36 12.11
C ALA A 87 -1.02 24.67 11.32
N ARG A 88 -0.16 25.66 11.56
CA ARG A 88 -0.26 27.01 10.98
C ARG A 88 1.05 27.78 11.13
N VAL A 89 1.11 28.93 10.48
CA VAL A 89 2.18 29.91 10.67
C VAL A 89 1.55 31.20 11.18
N VAL A 90 2.20 31.85 12.16
CA VAL A 90 1.77 33.14 12.70
C VAL A 90 2.88 34.17 12.45
N PRO A 91 2.62 35.26 11.73
CA PRO A 91 3.55 36.40 11.65
C PRO A 91 3.76 37.00 13.04
N VAL A 92 5.02 37.18 13.42
CA VAL A 92 5.41 37.70 14.73
C VAL A 92 6.56 38.68 14.59
N SER A 93 6.72 39.51 15.62
CA SER A 93 7.97 40.20 15.89
C SER A 93 8.59 39.68 17.18
N TYR A 94 9.89 39.84 17.39
CA TYR A 94 10.58 39.30 18.56
C TYR A 94 11.80 40.13 18.97
N GLN A 95 12.23 39.93 20.22
CA GLN A 95 13.47 40.49 20.78
C GLN A 95 14.36 39.38 21.32
N LEU A 96 15.67 39.51 21.10
CA LEU A 96 16.66 38.59 21.62
C LEU A 96 17.25 39.11 22.94
N SER A 97 17.61 38.18 23.82
CA SER A 97 18.53 38.40 24.94
C SER A 97 19.67 37.40 24.77
N GLY A 98 20.83 37.90 24.34
CA GLY A 98 21.91 37.05 23.82
C GLY A 98 21.46 36.23 22.62
N GLU A 99 21.66 34.91 22.68
CA GLU A 99 21.26 33.97 21.62
C GLU A 99 19.82 33.42 21.75
N LYS A 100 19.09 33.83 22.79
CA LYS A 100 17.74 33.33 23.09
C LYS A 100 16.68 34.35 22.77
N VAL A 101 15.51 33.88 22.35
CA VAL A 101 14.32 34.72 22.19
C VAL A 101 13.76 35.05 23.57
N ALA A 102 13.75 36.34 23.91
CA ALA A 102 13.28 36.83 25.20
C ALA A 102 11.80 37.24 25.15
N ARG A 103 11.39 37.90 24.07
CA ARG A 103 10.01 38.40 23.88
C ARG A 103 9.47 38.06 22.50
N ILE A 104 8.18 37.78 22.41
CA ILE A 104 7.46 37.52 21.16
C ILE A 104 6.17 38.36 21.12
N GLY A 105 6.00 39.09 20.03
CA GLY A 105 4.89 40.01 19.80
C GLY A 105 4.10 39.64 18.56
N GLY A 106 2.93 40.25 18.40
CA GLY A 106 2.30 40.41 17.10
C GLY A 106 3.22 41.15 16.13
N GLU A 107 2.80 41.24 14.88
CA GLU A 107 3.57 41.92 13.85
C GLU A 107 3.78 43.41 14.21
N GLY A 108 5.03 43.87 14.18
CA GLY A 108 5.40 45.28 14.47
C GLY A 108 5.66 45.64 15.94
N GLU A 109 5.36 44.78 16.91
CA GLU A 109 5.62 45.07 18.35
C GLU A 109 7.11 45.16 18.70
N PHE A 110 7.99 44.46 17.97
CA PHE A 110 9.44 44.43 18.17
C PHE A 110 10.20 44.60 16.84
N SER A 111 11.50 44.92 16.94
CA SER A 111 12.33 45.27 15.77
C SER A 111 12.64 44.11 14.83
N LYS A 112 12.77 42.87 15.33
CA LYS A 112 13.03 41.69 14.49
C LYS A 112 11.70 41.05 14.09
N ARG A 113 11.53 40.74 12.81
CA ARG A 113 10.33 40.08 12.25
C ARG A 113 10.61 38.61 11.95
N GLY A 114 9.57 37.79 12.02
CA GLY A 114 9.67 36.37 11.71
C GLY A 114 8.32 35.67 11.65
N LEU A 115 8.37 34.36 11.46
CA LEU A 115 7.21 33.47 11.43
C LEU A 115 7.31 32.43 12.54
N LEU A 116 6.27 32.35 13.37
CA LEU A 116 6.13 31.31 14.39
C LEU A 116 5.38 30.10 13.81
N LEU A 117 6.09 28.99 13.66
CA LEU A 117 5.62 27.74 13.07
C LEU A 117 4.99 26.82 14.12
N TYR A 118 3.72 26.51 13.93
CA TYR A 118 2.97 25.49 14.66
C TYR A 118 2.84 24.24 13.80
N THR A 119 3.37 23.11 14.26
CA THR A 119 3.29 21.83 13.53
C THR A 119 2.06 21.00 13.92
N GLY A 120 1.09 21.60 14.62
CA GLY A 120 -0.13 20.95 15.11
C GLY A 120 -0.48 21.32 16.55
N ARG A 121 -1.48 20.64 17.11
CA ARG A 121 -1.83 20.70 18.53
C ARG A 121 -0.71 20.11 19.40
N PRO A 122 -0.60 20.49 20.69
CA PRO A 122 0.30 19.83 21.61
C PRO A 122 -0.02 18.32 21.69
N VAL A 123 1.02 17.49 21.66
CA VAL A 123 0.92 16.02 21.72
C VAL A 123 1.54 15.53 23.02
N ALA A 124 0.86 14.59 23.69
CA ALA A 124 1.30 13.92 24.92
C ALA A 124 1.49 14.85 26.15
N LYS A 125 1.95 14.28 27.28
CA LYS A 125 2.20 15.00 28.54
C LYS A 125 3.30 16.06 28.42
N GLN A 126 4.29 15.85 27.54
CA GLN A 126 5.31 16.84 27.21
C GLN A 126 5.06 17.42 25.82
N PRO A 127 4.58 18.67 25.74
CA PRO A 127 4.12 19.19 24.47
C PRO A 127 5.30 19.53 23.54
N ASN A 128 5.12 19.28 22.25
CA ASN A 128 6.14 19.59 21.24
C ASN A 128 6.42 21.10 21.18
N ALA A 129 7.69 21.45 20.92
CA ALA A 129 8.10 22.83 20.76
C ALA A 129 7.54 23.47 19.48
N LEU A 130 7.49 24.81 19.49
CA LEU A 130 7.27 25.65 18.31
C LEU A 130 8.62 26.10 17.75
N TYR A 131 8.62 26.64 16.54
CA TYR A 131 9.84 27.14 15.91
C TYR A 131 9.63 28.56 15.36
N LEU A 132 10.48 29.50 15.76
CA LEU A 132 10.50 30.85 15.22
C LEU A 132 11.54 30.91 14.09
N PHE A 133 11.07 31.26 12.90
CA PHE A 133 11.88 31.49 11.71
C PHE A 133 12.06 33.00 11.53
N PRO A 134 13.27 33.55 11.66
CA PRO A 134 13.57 34.93 11.28
C PRO A 134 13.15 35.23 9.84
N ALA A 135 12.79 36.48 9.56
CA ALA A 135 12.48 36.92 8.21
C ALA A 135 13.56 36.52 7.20
N GLU A 136 13.13 36.17 5.99
CA GLU A 136 14.05 35.79 4.92
C GLU A 136 15.00 36.93 4.55
N ASP A 137 16.25 36.59 4.26
CA ASP A 137 17.21 37.51 3.64
C ASP A 137 17.23 37.25 2.13
N PRO A 138 16.71 38.17 1.29
CA PRO A 138 16.69 38.00 -0.17
C PRO A 138 18.07 37.77 -0.80
N ARG A 139 19.16 38.12 -0.11
CA ARG A 139 20.53 37.94 -0.56
C ARG A 139 21.03 36.50 -0.41
N GLU A 140 20.39 35.69 0.43
CA GLU A 140 20.76 34.28 0.62
C GLU A 140 20.46 33.48 -0.65
N ARG A 141 21.45 32.69 -1.10
CA ARG A 141 21.36 31.92 -2.33
C ARG A 141 20.30 30.82 -2.19
N ALA A 142 19.27 30.90 -3.02
CA ALA A 142 18.21 29.90 -3.04
C ALA A 142 18.71 28.54 -3.58
N LEU A 143 18.25 27.46 -2.93
CA LEU A 143 18.51 26.08 -3.32
C LEU A 143 17.38 25.61 -4.24
N LEU A 144 17.70 25.19 -5.46
CA LEU A 144 16.74 24.51 -6.33
C LEU A 144 16.35 23.17 -5.69
N VAL A 145 15.04 22.91 -5.60
CA VAL A 145 14.51 21.60 -5.22
C VAL A 145 14.40 20.74 -6.47
N PRO A 146 15.06 19.56 -6.52
CA PRO A 146 14.97 18.66 -7.66
C PRO A 146 13.50 18.28 -7.99
N PRO A 147 13.10 18.23 -9.27
CA PRO A 147 11.73 17.89 -9.66
C PRO A 147 11.23 16.55 -9.09
N GLN A 148 12.13 15.56 -9.01
CA GLN A 148 11.82 14.25 -8.42
C GLN A 148 11.45 14.35 -6.93
N ASP A 149 12.11 15.22 -6.17
CA ASP A 149 11.85 15.39 -4.73
C ASP A 149 10.54 16.15 -4.50
N VAL A 150 10.22 17.10 -5.39
CA VAL A 150 8.90 17.76 -5.44
C VAL A 150 7.79 16.74 -5.71
N MET A 151 8.01 15.83 -6.67
CA MET A 151 7.06 14.78 -7.01
C MET A 151 6.87 13.79 -5.85
N SER A 152 7.96 13.32 -5.23
CA SER A 152 7.90 12.45 -4.04
C SER A 152 7.17 13.11 -2.87
N TYR A 153 7.44 14.40 -2.59
CA TYR A 153 6.71 15.15 -1.56
C TYR A 153 5.22 15.25 -1.89
N THR A 154 4.87 15.55 -3.14
CA THR A 154 3.48 15.68 -3.59
C THR A 154 2.73 14.37 -3.41
N VAL A 155 3.34 13.23 -3.75
CA VAL A 155 2.75 11.90 -3.56
C VAL A 155 2.62 11.52 -2.07
N ASP A 156 3.59 11.84 -1.21
CA ASP A 156 3.45 11.64 0.26
C ASP A 156 2.31 12.50 0.83
N TRP A 157 2.19 13.75 0.37
CA TRP A 157 1.11 14.65 0.79
C TRP A 157 -0.26 14.13 0.36
N GLU A 158 -0.45 13.76 -0.91
CA GLU A 158 -1.72 13.22 -1.41
C GLU A 158 -2.16 11.98 -0.62
N LYS A 159 -1.23 11.05 -0.35
CA LYS A 159 -1.48 9.83 0.44
C LYS A 159 -1.89 10.12 1.90
N ARG A 160 -1.61 11.33 2.40
CA ARG A 160 -1.83 11.73 3.80
C ARG A 160 -2.81 12.89 3.96
N ARG A 161 -3.36 13.43 2.87
CA ARG A 161 -4.20 14.64 2.89
C ARG A 161 -5.40 14.53 3.84
N ASN A 162 -5.98 13.33 3.96
CA ASN A 162 -7.16 13.07 4.80
C ASN A 162 -6.83 13.01 6.31
N VAL A 163 -5.57 12.76 6.68
CA VAL A 163 -5.14 12.71 8.09
C VAL A 163 -4.43 13.99 8.54
N LEU A 164 -3.95 14.80 7.60
CA LEU A 164 -3.25 16.05 7.86
C LEU A 164 -4.24 17.20 8.14
N ARG A 165 -4.00 17.96 9.21
CA ARG A 165 -4.89 19.05 9.64
C ARG A 165 -4.15 20.38 9.83
N PRO A 166 -4.55 21.45 9.11
CA PRO A 166 -5.36 21.44 7.88
C PRO A 166 -4.51 20.91 6.70
N ALA A 167 -5.10 20.13 5.79
CA ALA A 167 -4.37 19.53 4.66
C ALA A 167 -3.60 20.56 3.81
N ALA A 168 -4.22 21.72 3.56
CA ALA A 168 -3.64 22.81 2.78
C ALA A 168 -2.35 23.38 3.36
N PHE A 169 -2.19 23.38 4.70
CA PHE A 169 -0.96 23.85 5.34
C PHE A 169 0.25 23.01 4.92
N TRP A 170 0.05 21.70 4.70
CA TRP A 170 1.11 20.77 4.32
C TRP A 170 1.31 20.66 2.80
N ALA A 171 0.50 21.34 2.00
CA ALA A 171 0.68 21.35 0.54
C ALA A 171 1.88 22.24 0.16
N LEU A 172 2.42 22.01 -1.03
CA LEU A 172 3.44 22.90 -1.62
C LEU A 172 2.89 24.32 -1.80
N PRO A 173 3.73 25.37 -1.62
CA PRO A 173 3.30 26.75 -1.73
C PRO A 173 2.83 27.09 -3.14
N LYS A 174 1.84 27.98 -3.26
CA LYS A 174 1.31 28.47 -4.53
C LYS A 174 1.45 29.99 -4.64
N GLY A 175 1.50 30.50 -5.88
CA GLY A 175 1.58 31.94 -6.14
C GLY A 175 2.81 32.57 -5.48
N ARG A 176 2.59 33.58 -4.63
CA ARG A 176 3.64 34.31 -3.89
C ARG A 176 3.83 33.81 -2.45
N GLU A 177 3.36 32.61 -2.11
CA GLU A 177 3.49 32.05 -0.76
C GLU A 177 4.95 31.63 -0.47
N HIS A 178 5.46 32.03 0.68
CA HIS A 178 6.75 31.60 1.23
C HIS A 178 6.49 30.81 2.52
N LYS A 179 6.80 29.52 2.50
CA LYS A 179 6.47 28.59 3.59
C LYS A 179 7.71 28.22 4.40
N PRO A 180 7.72 28.39 5.73
CA PRO A 180 8.83 27.94 6.56
C PRO A 180 8.91 26.42 6.53
N VAL A 181 10.06 25.89 6.14
CA VAL A 181 10.34 24.46 6.07
C VAL A 181 11.68 24.14 6.72
N PHE A 182 11.78 22.91 7.22
CA PHE A 182 13.05 22.27 7.50
C PHE A 182 13.47 21.44 6.29
N TYR A 183 14.78 21.29 6.08
CA TYR A 183 15.32 20.48 4.99
C TYR A 183 16.65 19.82 5.34
N VAL A 184 16.98 18.75 4.63
CA VAL A 184 18.26 18.04 4.74
C VAL A 184 18.66 17.50 3.37
N ARG A 185 19.96 17.51 3.06
CA ARG A 185 20.53 16.82 1.91
C ARG A 185 21.06 15.47 2.34
N HIS A 186 20.61 14.41 1.68
CA HIS A 186 21.07 13.06 1.97
C HIS A 186 20.97 12.18 0.73
N GLU A 187 22.06 11.46 0.40
CA GLU A 187 22.16 10.57 -0.78
C GLU A 187 21.64 11.20 -2.09
N GLY A 188 22.02 12.45 -2.37
CA GLY A 188 21.64 13.15 -3.61
C GLY A 188 20.23 13.76 -3.62
N HIS A 189 19.42 13.51 -2.58
CA HIS A 189 18.07 14.07 -2.43
C HIS A 189 18.04 15.29 -1.49
N LEU A 190 17.13 16.22 -1.76
CA LEU A 190 16.79 17.33 -0.88
C LEU A 190 15.41 17.08 -0.25
N TYR A 191 15.40 16.48 0.93
CA TYR A 191 14.17 16.24 1.69
C TYR A 191 13.76 17.50 2.43
N PHE A 192 12.46 17.81 2.46
CA PHE A 192 11.93 18.99 3.14
C PHE A 192 10.54 18.75 3.76
N GLY A 193 10.18 19.57 4.75
CA GLY A 193 8.85 19.59 5.34
C GLY A 193 8.71 20.51 6.55
N CYS A 194 7.49 20.73 7.03
CA CYS A 194 7.20 21.69 8.11
C CYS A 194 7.53 21.17 9.52
N SER A 195 8.30 20.08 9.67
CA SER A 195 8.64 19.46 10.95
C SER A 195 10.14 19.19 11.00
N ARG A 196 10.80 19.58 12.10
CA ARG A 196 12.26 19.40 12.26
C ARG A 196 12.70 17.94 12.15
N PHE A 197 11.89 17.02 12.65
CA PHE A 197 12.04 15.60 12.35
C PHE A 197 11.23 15.26 11.09
N LEU A 198 11.73 15.69 9.93
CA LEU A 198 11.01 15.52 8.66
C LEU A 198 10.96 14.05 8.24
N ARG A 199 10.05 13.72 7.31
CA ARG A 199 10.06 12.42 6.65
C ARG A 199 11.10 12.43 5.53
N ILE A 200 11.78 11.31 5.33
CA ILE A 200 12.76 11.13 4.25
C ILE A 200 12.39 9.91 3.41
N GLY A 201 12.90 9.83 2.19
CA GLY A 201 12.69 8.72 1.27
C GLY A 201 13.49 7.48 1.62
N TYR A 202 12.93 6.31 1.30
CA TYR A 202 13.75 5.10 1.14
C TYR A 202 14.71 5.26 -0.04
N ARG A 203 15.88 4.62 0.04
CA ARG A 203 16.96 4.70 -0.96
C ARG A 203 16.53 4.14 -2.31
N TYR A 204 15.87 2.99 -2.33
CA TYR A 204 15.41 2.37 -3.57
C TYR A 204 13.89 2.49 -3.74
N PRO A 205 13.41 2.70 -4.98
CA PRO A 205 11.98 2.73 -5.25
C PRO A 205 11.42 1.30 -5.36
N LEU A 206 10.09 1.15 -5.36
CA LEU A 206 9.46 -0.19 -5.32
C LEU A 206 9.80 -1.04 -6.56
N SER A 207 9.97 -0.41 -7.72
CA SER A 207 10.29 -1.14 -8.95
C SER A 207 11.60 -1.94 -8.84
N ARG A 208 12.54 -1.51 -7.99
CA ARG A 208 13.81 -2.18 -7.76
C ARG A 208 13.62 -3.62 -7.27
N GLY A 209 12.61 -3.86 -6.44
CA GLY A 209 12.30 -5.18 -5.91
C GLY A 209 11.43 -6.06 -6.80
N LEU A 210 11.12 -5.62 -8.03
CA LEU A 210 10.48 -6.47 -9.03
C LEU A 210 11.49 -7.47 -9.61
N PRO A 211 11.04 -8.67 -10.03
CA PRO A 211 11.88 -9.60 -10.79
C PRO A 211 12.53 -8.91 -12.00
N GLN A 212 13.79 -9.26 -12.31
CA GLN A 212 14.54 -8.68 -13.42
C GLN A 212 13.75 -8.70 -14.73
N ARG A 213 13.14 -9.85 -15.03
CA ARG A 213 12.26 -10.06 -16.19
C ARG A 213 11.05 -9.12 -16.27
N HIS A 214 10.64 -8.46 -15.19
CA HIS A 214 9.58 -7.43 -15.18
C HIS A 214 10.15 -6.02 -15.28
N ARG A 215 11.38 -5.79 -14.79
CA ARG A 215 12.07 -4.48 -14.88
C ARG A 215 12.57 -4.18 -16.29
N GLU A 216 12.99 -5.22 -17.01
CA GLU A 216 13.61 -5.11 -18.34
C GLU A 216 12.61 -5.23 -19.50
N GLN A 217 11.31 -5.33 -19.22
CA GLN A 217 10.31 -5.41 -20.29
C GLN A 217 10.15 -4.05 -20.97
N GLY A 218 10.36 -4.02 -22.28
CA GLY A 218 9.97 -2.88 -23.10
C GLY A 218 8.46 -2.62 -23.01
N ALA A 219 8.05 -1.36 -23.18
CA ALA A 219 6.66 -0.92 -23.02
C ALA A 219 5.63 -1.66 -23.88
N LEU A 220 6.08 -2.34 -24.95
CA LEU A 220 5.27 -3.06 -25.92
C LEU A 220 5.20 -4.58 -25.70
N ARG A 221 5.89 -5.13 -24.69
CA ARG A 221 5.76 -6.56 -24.37
C ARG A 221 4.36 -6.83 -23.82
N LEU A 222 3.59 -7.65 -24.53
CA LEU A 222 2.25 -8.06 -24.11
C LEU A 222 2.36 -9.26 -23.17
N ASP A 223 1.98 -9.07 -21.91
CA ASP A 223 1.57 -10.16 -21.04
C ASP A 223 0.11 -10.52 -21.32
N TYR A 224 -0.35 -11.69 -20.83
CA TYR A 224 -1.74 -12.12 -21.02
C TYR A 224 -2.78 -11.09 -20.55
N PRO A 225 -2.66 -10.47 -19.35
CA PRO A 225 -3.58 -9.43 -18.95
C PRO A 225 -3.64 -8.26 -19.95
N SER A 226 -2.49 -7.78 -20.43
CA SER A 226 -2.41 -6.68 -21.40
C SER A 226 -2.98 -7.09 -22.76
N ALA A 227 -2.74 -8.32 -23.20
CA ALA A 227 -3.26 -8.84 -24.46
C ALA A 227 -4.78 -9.04 -24.42
N VAL A 228 -5.34 -9.49 -23.30
CA VAL A 228 -6.77 -9.82 -23.16
C VAL A 228 -7.58 -8.59 -22.77
N LEU A 229 -7.17 -7.87 -21.72
CA LEU A 229 -7.88 -6.73 -21.13
C LEU A 229 -7.50 -5.37 -21.74
N GLY A 230 -6.40 -5.30 -22.48
CA GLY A 230 -5.87 -4.05 -23.01
C GLY A 230 -5.15 -3.18 -21.98
N PHE A 231 -4.58 -2.07 -22.45
CA PHE A 231 -3.93 -1.08 -21.60
C PHE A 231 -3.88 0.32 -22.25
N ALA A 232 -3.70 1.34 -21.40
CA ALA A 232 -3.28 2.68 -21.79
C ALA A 232 -2.08 3.09 -20.91
N ARG A 233 -0.88 3.15 -21.48
CA ARG A 233 0.39 3.38 -20.78
C ARG A 233 1.17 4.48 -21.51
N GLY A 234 1.05 5.72 -21.03
CA GLY A 234 1.65 6.87 -21.70
C GLY A 234 1.06 7.05 -23.10
N GLN A 235 1.90 7.02 -24.12
CA GLN A 235 1.48 7.10 -25.53
C GLN A 235 1.13 5.74 -26.16
N ALA A 236 1.39 4.63 -25.45
CA ALA A 236 1.09 3.30 -25.95
C ALA A 236 -0.30 2.84 -25.48
N THR A 237 -1.11 2.34 -26.42
CA THR A 237 -2.45 1.82 -26.13
C THR A 237 -2.68 0.49 -26.84
N TYR A 238 -3.38 -0.42 -26.17
CA TYR A 238 -3.82 -1.69 -26.74
C TYR A 238 -5.28 -1.92 -26.35
N ARG A 239 -6.14 -2.17 -27.34
CA ARG A 239 -7.59 -2.30 -27.13
C ARG A 239 -7.93 -3.62 -26.45
N SER A 240 -8.81 -3.58 -25.45
CA SER A 240 -9.38 -4.79 -24.84
C SER A 240 -10.06 -5.67 -25.89
N ARG A 241 -9.88 -6.99 -25.77
CA ARG A 241 -10.57 -8.01 -26.56
C ARG A 241 -11.71 -8.66 -25.81
N VAL A 242 -11.99 -8.22 -24.58
CA VAL A 242 -13.10 -8.69 -23.75
C VAL A 242 -13.97 -7.54 -23.26
N SER A 243 -15.24 -7.84 -23.02
CA SER A 243 -16.24 -6.93 -22.48
C SER A 243 -17.08 -7.66 -21.43
N PHE A 244 -17.09 -7.15 -20.20
CA PHE A 244 -17.88 -7.67 -19.10
C PHE A 244 -19.20 -6.91 -19.05
N GLY A 245 -20.33 -7.60 -19.28
CA GLY A 245 -21.66 -7.02 -19.08
C GLY A 245 -22.06 -6.99 -17.61
N ASP A 246 -23.16 -6.31 -17.31
CA ASP A 246 -23.73 -6.31 -15.96
C ASP A 246 -24.20 -7.71 -15.56
N PHE A 247 -23.83 -8.12 -14.35
CA PHE A 247 -24.36 -9.33 -13.72
C PHE A 247 -25.53 -8.90 -12.83
N ARG A 248 -26.74 -9.34 -13.19
CA ARG A 248 -27.98 -8.97 -12.49
C ARG A 248 -28.35 -10.03 -11.46
N LEU A 249 -28.85 -9.58 -10.32
CA LEU A 249 -29.38 -10.47 -9.28
C LEU A 249 -30.59 -11.23 -9.84
N GLU A 250 -30.61 -12.53 -9.63
CA GLU A 250 -31.78 -13.37 -9.86
C GLU A 250 -32.70 -13.29 -8.62
N GLY A 251 -33.96 -12.93 -8.83
CA GLY A 251 -34.94 -12.78 -7.77
C GLY A 251 -34.84 -11.45 -7.02
N LYS A 252 -35.18 -11.46 -5.72
CA LYS A 252 -35.24 -10.25 -4.88
C LYS A 252 -34.02 -10.14 -3.97
N ALA A 253 -33.48 -8.93 -3.83
CA ALA A 253 -32.38 -8.65 -2.92
C ALA A 253 -32.80 -8.87 -1.47
N ARG A 254 -31.97 -9.60 -0.73
CA ARG A 254 -32.05 -9.73 0.72
C ARG A 254 -30.85 -9.03 1.33
N GLU A 255 -31.06 -7.81 1.82
CA GLU A 255 -30.03 -7.07 2.53
C GLU A 255 -29.88 -7.59 3.96
N LEU A 256 -28.63 -7.79 4.37
CA LEU A 256 -28.28 -8.05 5.77
C LEU A 256 -28.18 -6.72 6.54
N PRO A 257 -28.19 -6.76 7.89
CA PRO A 257 -27.99 -5.57 8.71
C PRO A 257 -26.72 -4.80 8.33
N LEU A 258 -26.75 -3.48 8.55
CA LEU A 258 -25.62 -2.61 8.28
C LEU A 258 -24.41 -3.01 9.10
N VAL A 259 -23.28 -3.19 8.43
CA VAL A 259 -22.01 -3.48 9.09
C VAL A 259 -21.15 -2.22 9.05
N LYS A 260 -20.83 -1.70 10.23
CA LYS A 260 -19.86 -0.61 10.35
C LYS A 260 -18.47 -1.21 10.55
N THR A 261 -17.50 -0.80 9.74
CA THR A 261 -16.12 -1.30 9.82
C THR A 261 -15.09 -0.23 9.45
N VAL A 262 -13.78 -0.52 9.49
CA VAL A 262 -12.71 0.41 9.10
C VAL A 262 -11.91 -0.14 7.92
N LEU A 263 -12.17 0.37 6.72
CA LEU A 263 -11.43 -0.03 5.54
C LEU A 263 -10.05 0.62 5.53
N GLY A 264 -9.01 -0.20 5.71
CA GLY A 264 -7.61 0.20 5.62
C GLY A 264 -7.06 0.02 4.21
N GLU A 265 -6.29 1.00 3.75
CA GLU A 265 -5.44 0.83 2.57
C GLU A 265 -4.09 0.22 2.96
N PRO A 266 -3.49 -0.63 2.11
CA PRO A 266 -2.12 -1.08 2.31
C PRO A 266 -1.18 0.14 2.40
N LYS A 267 -0.31 0.14 3.41
CA LYS A 267 0.69 1.18 3.58
C LYS A 267 2.06 0.58 3.27
N PRO A 268 2.72 0.99 2.17
CA PRO A 268 4.08 0.50 1.84
C PRO A 268 5.10 0.71 2.96
N SER A 269 4.85 1.65 3.88
CA SER A 269 5.67 1.83 5.09
C SER A 269 5.72 0.60 6.00
N PHE A 270 4.76 -0.33 5.88
CA PHE A 270 4.82 -1.64 6.53
C PHE A 270 5.57 -2.66 5.66
N TYR A 271 6.84 -2.38 5.37
CA TYR A 271 7.65 -3.19 4.46
C TYR A 271 7.78 -4.66 4.90
N ALA A 272 7.74 -4.95 6.20
CA ALA A 272 7.85 -6.31 6.73
C ALA A 272 6.76 -7.27 6.19
N GLY A 273 5.59 -6.74 5.84
CA GLY A 273 4.52 -7.51 5.21
C GLY A 273 4.62 -7.63 3.68
N TYR A 274 5.46 -6.83 3.02
CA TYR A 274 5.54 -6.74 1.56
C TYR A 274 6.88 -7.18 0.97
N VAL A 275 7.92 -7.33 1.80
CA VAL A 275 9.29 -7.64 1.37
C VAL A 275 9.74 -8.96 1.97
N GLU A 276 10.39 -9.79 1.16
CA GLU A 276 10.94 -11.07 1.59
C GLU A 276 11.93 -10.91 2.75
N LYS A 277 11.98 -11.90 3.64
CA LYS A 277 12.94 -11.99 4.77
C LYS A 277 12.95 -10.78 5.72
N GLY A 278 11.91 -9.94 5.70
CA GLY A 278 11.80 -8.76 6.57
C GLY A 278 12.72 -7.61 6.18
N LYS A 279 13.33 -7.66 4.98
CA LYS A 279 14.13 -6.57 4.43
C LYS A 279 13.31 -5.31 4.23
N HIS A 280 13.98 -4.16 4.10
CA HIS A 280 13.35 -2.88 3.77
C HIS A 280 13.87 -2.31 2.45
N TYR A 281 13.20 -1.28 1.94
CA TYR A 281 13.52 -0.67 0.64
C TYR A 281 14.86 0.10 0.58
N ASN A 282 15.64 0.13 1.67
CA ASN A 282 17.03 0.63 1.62
C ASN A 282 18.07 -0.45 1.29
N GLU A 283 17.67 -1.72 1.26
CA GLU A 283 18.56 -2.84 0.91
C GLU A 283 18.52 -3.07 -0.60
N GLU A 284 19.68 -3.12 -1.26
CA GLU A 284 19.75 -3.12 -2.73
C GLU A 284 19.09 -4.34 -3.40
N ASP A 285 19.10 -5.47 -2.71
CA ASP A 285 18.62 -6.76 -3.18
C ASP A 285 17.24 -7.13 -2.60
N PHE A 286 16.50 -6.16 -2.05
CA PHE A 286 15.15 -6.40 -1.56
C PHE A 286 14.25 -6.96 -2.67
N ARG A 287 13.32 -7.85 -2.31
CA ARG A 287 12.36 -8.46 -3.23
C ARG A 287 10.95 -8.35 -2.69
N LEU A 288 9.99 -8.02 -3.55
CA LEU A 288 8.58 -7.99 -3.19
C LEU A 288 8.02 -9.41 -3.08
N ARG A 289 7.18 -9.67 -2.08
CA ARG A 289 6.57 -11.00 -1.80
C ARG A 289 5.50 -11.45 -2.80
N GLY A 290 5.16 -10.63 -3.81
CA GLY A 290 4.22 -11.00 -4.88
C GLY A 290 2.73 -10.82 -4.55
N TYR A 291 2.14 -11.65 -3.69
CA TYR A 291 0.68 -11.73 -3.56
C TYR A 291 0.05 -10.66 -2.67
N LYS A 292 -0.98 -9.99 -3.19
CA LYS A 292 -1.90 -9.15 -2.41
C LYS A 292 -3.32 -9.72 -2.50
N GLN A 293 -3.59 -10.73 -1.68
CA GLN A 293 -4.91 -11.35 -1.53
C GLN A 293 -5.32 -11.32 -0.05
N TYR A 294 -6.63 -11.35 0.21
CA TYR A 294 -7.16 -11.56 1.55
C TYR A 294 -7.44 -13.05 1.74
N TRP A 295 -7.19 -13.58 2.95
CA TRP A 295 -7.64 -14.91 3.33
C TRP A 295 -9.16 -15.01 3.29
N LEU A 296 -9.67 -16.16 2.85
CA LEU A 296 -11.07 -16.48 3.02
C LEU A 296 -11.30 -16.77 4.50
N LYS A 297 -12.39 -16.23 5.04
CA LYS A 297 -12.87 -16.49 6.41
C LYS A 297 -14.36 -16.24 6.47
N GLU A 298 -15.00 -16.71 7.52
CA GLU A 298 -16.41 -16.40 7.75
C GLU A 298 -16.62 -14.90 8.01
N ALA A 299 -17.81 -14.44 7.67
CA ALA A 299 -18.16 -13.03 7.80
C ALA A 299 -18.28 -12.67 9.29
N GLU A 300 -17.41 -11.76 9.74
CA GLU A 300 -17.41 -11.30 11.13
C GLU A 300 -17.82 -9.84 11.19
N ALA A 301 -18.83 -9.54 12.02
CA ALA A 301 -19.15 -8.16 12.36
C ALA A 301 -18.11 -7.66 13.36
N THR A 302 -17.11 -6.91 12.91
CA THR A 302 -16.19 -6.23 13.83
C THR A 302 -16.86 -4.94 14.33
N PRO A 303 -17.17 -4.82 15.62
CA PRO A 303 -17.74 -3.57 16.13
C PRO A 303 -16.74 -2.44 15.97
N LEU A 304 -17.20 -1.29 15.48
CA LEU A 304 -16.39 -0.07 15.52
C LEU A 304 -16.26 0.37 16.98
N ALA A 305 -15.03 0.43 17.48
CA ALA A 305 -14.77 0.99 18.81
C ALA A 305 -15.35 2.41 18.91
N GLU A 306 -15.94 2.73 20.06
CA GLU A 306 -16.59 4.03 20.31
C GLU A 306 -15.65 5.21 19.96
N GLY A 307 -16.21 6.25 19.31
CA GLY A 307 -15.47 7.46 18.95
C GLY A 307 -14.69 7.42 17.62
N LYS A 308 -14.74 6.32 16.86
CA LYS A 308 -14.11 6.19 15.53
C LYS A 308 -15.06 6.39 14.33
N ASP A 309 -16.24 6.98 14.51
CA ASP A 309 -17.22 7.18 13.43
C ASP A 309 -16.67 7.92 12.20
N ARG A 310 -15.69 8.81 12.40
CA ARG A 310 -15.05 9.58 11.31
C ARG A 310 -14.19 8.75 10.34
N VAL A 311 -13.79 7.54 10.72
CA VAL A 311 -13.01 6.62 9.88
C VAL A 311 -13.80 5.36 9.55
N GLY A 312 -15.06 5.29 9.99
CA GLY A 312 -15.94 4.16 9.73
C GLY A 312 -16.47 4.17 8.29
N SER A 313 -16.49 2.99 7.68
CA SER A 313 -17.21 2.68 6.45
C SER A 313 -18.45 1.87 6.81
N THR A 314 -19.55 2.09 6.10
CA THR A 314 -20.78 1.31 6.27
C THR A 314 -20.96 0.39 5.07
N LEU A 315 -21.09 -0.89 5.33
CA LEU A 315 -21.37 -1.93 4.34
C LEU A 315 -22.86 -2.32 4.42
N ARG A 316 -23.47 -2.53 3.26
CA ARG A 316 -24.78 -3.17 3.07
C ARG A 316 -24.57 -4.51 2.37
N PRO A 317 -24.26 -5.59 3.11
CA PRO A 317 -24.04 -6.89 2.49
C PRO A 317 -25.37 -7.50 2.04
N LEU A 318 -25.32 -8.30 0.98
CA LEU A 318 -26.42 -9.17 0.59
C LEU A 318 -26.26 -10.53 1.28
N ASP A 319 -27.38 -11.20 1.50
CA ASP A 319 -27.44 -12.51 2.12
C ASP A 319 -26.77 -13.59 1.26
N ARG A 320 -26.28 -14.64 1.93
CA ARG A 320 -25.65 -15.80 1.29
C ARG A 320 -26.67 -16.48 0.36
N GLY A 321 -26.20 -16.93 -0.79
CA GLY A 321 -27.05 -17.57 -1.81
C GLY A 321 -27.64 -16.61 -2.83
N SER A 322 -27.34 -15.31 -2.74
CA SER A 322 -27.63 -14.35 -3.83
C SER A 322 -26.93 -14.79 -5.12
N VAL A 323 -27.70 -15.06 -6.18
CA VAL A 323 -27.19 -15.50 -7.49
C VAL A 323 -27.22 -14.33 -8.46
N PHE A 324 -26.10 -14.09 -9.15
CA PHE A 324 -26.01 -13.07 -10.19
C PHE A 324 -25.69 -13.71 -11.54
N ARG A 325 -26.41 -13.31 -12.59
CA ARG A 325 -26.19 -13.78 -13.96
C ARG A 325 -25.88 -12.63 -14.90
N GLY A 326 -24.87 -12.82 -15.72
CA GLY A 326 -24.46 -11.86 -16.74
C GLY A 326 -23.73 -12.55 -17.89
N THR A 327 -23.18 -11.75 -18.79
CA THR A 327 -22.50 -12.25 -19.98
C THR A 327 -21.18 -11.53 -20.19
N ILE A 328 -20.12 -12.30 -20.40
CA ILE A 328 -18.81 -11.81 -20.82
C ILE A 328 -18.69 -12.11 -22.31
N ARG A 329 -18.32 -11.09 -23.09
CA ARG A 329 -18.10 -11.21 -24.54
C ARG A 329 -16.61 -11.10 -24.81
N TYR A 330 -16.11 -11.85 -25.77
CA TYR A 330 -14.72 -11.77 -26.22
C TYR A 330 -14.66 -11.72 -27.74
N LYS A 331 -13.51 -11.31 -28.28
CA LYS A 331 -13.25 -11.25 -29.72
C LYS A 331 -11.81 -11.64 -30.01
N ASN A 332 -11.61 -12.57 -30.95
CA ASN A 332 -10.29 -12.96 -31.48
C ASN A 332 -9.28 -13.28 -30.36
N LEU A 333 -9.68 -14.10 -29.39
CA LEU A 333 -8.73 -14.68 -28.43
C LEU A 333 -8.21 -16.00 -28.99
N ALA A 334 -6.90 -16.22 -28.90
CA ALA A 334 -6.33 -17.52 -29.18
C ALA A 334 -6.79 -18.56 -28.12
N ALA A 335 -6.65 -19.84 -28.42
CA ALA A 335 -7.14 -20.92 -27.56
C ALA A 335 -6.53 -20.88 -26.14
N ASP A 336 -5.24 -20.57 -26.04
CA ASP A 336 -4.52 -20.38 -24.78
C ASP A 336 -4.99 -19.12 -24.02
N GLU A 337 -5.25 -18.01 -24.72
CA GLU A 337 -5.76 -16.78 -24.12
C GLU A 337 -7.17 -16.96 -23.56
N LEU A 338 -8.05 -17.63 -24.31
CA LEU A 338 -9.40 -17.96 -23.87
C LEU A 338 -9.36 -18.97 -22.72
N GLY A 339 -8.50 -19.98 -22.80
CA GLY A 339 -8.28 -20.95 -21.72
C GLY A 339 -7.89 -20.30 -20.40
N LEU A 340 -6.91 -19.38 -20.42
CA LEU A 340 -6.53 -18.63 -19.23
C LEU A 340 -7.67 -17.77 -18.71
N LEU A 341 -8.42 -17.08 -19.58
CA LEU A 341 -9.55 -16.25 -19.17
C LEU A 341 -10.62 -17.09 -18.45
N LEU A 342 -11.00 -18.24 -19.05
CA LEU A 342 -12.01 -19.15 -18.49
C LEU A 342 -11.55 -19.70 -17.14
N TRP A 343 -10.29 -20.15 -17.03
CA TRP A 343 -9.73 -20.65 -15.79
C TRP A 343 -9.64 -19.58 -14.70
N ALA A 344 -9.20 -18.37 -15.05
CA ALA A 344 -9.11 -17.24 -14.12
C ALA A 344 -10.48 -16.78 -13.59
N ILE A 345 -11.57 -17.01 -14.35
CA ILE A 345 -12.94 -16.73 -13.92
C ILE A 345 -13.45 -17.85 -12.99
N ARG A 346 -13.44 -19.10 -13.47
CA ARG A 346 -14.07 -20.24 -12.81
C ARG A 346 -13.30 -20.74 -11.59
N LEU A 347 -11.96 -20.68 -11.64
CA LEU A 347 -11.05 -21.36 -10.72
C LEU A 347 -11.23 -22.89 -10.72
N ASP A 348 -10.41 -23.57 -9.92
CA ASP A 348 -10.52 -25.00 -9.65
C ASP A 348 -11.68 -25.29 -8.71
N GLU A 349 -12.13 -26.54 -8.71
CA GLU A 349 -13.16 -27.01 -7.78
C GLU A 349 -12.76 -26.74 -6.32
N GLY A 350 -13.76 -26.39 -5.51
CA GLY A 350 -13.57 -26.00 -4.10
C GLY A 350 -12.94 -24.62 -3.90
N CYS A 351 -12.65 -23.86 -4.97
CA CYS A 351 -12.08 -22.52 -4.87
C CYS A 351 -13.14 -21.42 -5.01
N PHE A 352 -12.85 -20.26 -4.44
CA PHE A 352 -13.75 -19.12 -4.37
C PHE A 352 -13.09 -17.84 -4.88
N GLN A 353 -13.87 -17.07 -5.64
CA GLN A 353 -13.53 -15.69 -5.94
C GLN A 353 -13.94 -14.76 -4.79
N THR A 354 -13.33 -13.58 -4.74
CA THR A 354 -13.69 -12.55 -3.77
C THR A 354 -13.90 -11.20 -4.46
N LEU A 355 -15.02 -10.55 -4.18
CA LEU A 355 -15.42 -9.28 -4.81
C LEU A 355 -15.88 -8.25 -3.75
N GLY A 356 -15.73 -6.97 -4.07
CA GLY A 356 -16.23 -5.88 -3.23
C GLY A 356 -15.27 -5.44 -2.12
N MET A 357 -15.72 -4.46 -1.32
CA MET A 357 -14.90 -3.83 -0.28
C MET A 357 -14.86 -4.61 1.05
N GLY A 358 -15.81 -5.51 1.28
CA GLY A 358 -15.92 -6.28 2.53
C GLY A 358 -15.01 -7.51 2.64
N LYS A 359 -14.17 -7.77 1.62
CA LYS A 359 -13.22 -8.90 1.58
C LYS A 359 -12.36 -9.08 2.84
N PRO A 360 -11.81 -8.02 3.46
CA PRO A 360 -11.02 -8.18 4.68
C PRO A 360 -11.81 -8.76 5.88
N TYR A 361 -13.14 -8.72 5.82
CA TYR A 361 -14.07 -9.11 6.88
C TYR A 361 -14.87 -10.36 6.51
N GLY A 362 -14.44 -11.13 5.51
CA GLY A 362 -15.09 -12.37 5.09
C GLY A 362 -16.27 -12.19 4.11
N TYR A 363 -16.63 -10.95 3.75
CA TYR A 363 -17.72 -10.70 2.79
C TYR A 363 -17.25 -10.81 1.33
N GLY A 364 -18.21 -11.07 0.43
CA GLY A 364 -17.97 -11.05 -1.01
C GLY A 364 -17.28 -12.30 -1.55
N ARG A 365 -17.21 -13.37 -0.77
CA ARG A 365 -16.84 -14.72 -1.22
C ARG A 365 -17.92 -15.27 -2.16
N MET A 366 -17.54 -15.73 -3.34
CA MET A 366 -18.47 -16.26 -4.35
C MET A 366 -17.85 -17.43 -5.11
N GLN A 367 -18.72 -18.34 -5.57
CA GLN A 367 -18.38 -19.33 -6.60
C GLN A 367 -18.84 -18.78 -7.96
N VAL A 368 -18.11 -19.13 -9.02
CA VAL A 368 -18.43 -18.68 -10.37
C VAL A 368 -18.55 -19.89 -11.28
N THR A 369 -19.71 -20.06 -11.89
CA THR A 369 -20.00 -21.15 -12.83
C THR A 369 -20.20 -20.60 -14.23
N ILE A 370 -19.57 -21.23 -15.21
CA ILE A 370 -19.76 -20.91 -16.63
C ILE A 370 -20.90 -21.80 -17.14
N SER A 371 -22.07 -21.21 -17.35
CA SER A 371 -23.27 -21.97 -17.76
C SER A 371 -23.31 -22.29 -19.26
N ALA A 372 -22.66 -21.49 -20.10
CA ALA A 372 -22.56 -21.72 -21.54
C ALA A 372 -21.34 -20.99 -22.12
N LEU A 373 -20.71 -21.59 -23.14
CA LEU A 373 -19.72 -20.94 -24.00
C LEU A 373 -20.29 -20.89 -25.42
N ARG A 374 -20.54 -19.70 -25.94
CA ARG A 374 -21.11 -19.53 -27.28
C ARG A 374 -20.09 -18.85 -28.17
N GLU A 375 -19.70 -19.54 -29.23
CA GLU A 375 -18.76 -19.04 -30.22
C GLU A 375 -19.53 -18.72 -31.49
N VAL A 376 -19.21 -17.57 -32.08
CA VAL A 376 -19.88 -17.10 -33.27
C VAL A 376 -18.81 -16.81 -34.31
N GLU A 377 -18.82 -17.60 -35.37
CA GLU A 377 -17.99 -17.37 -36.54
C GLU A 377 -18.74 -16.40 -37.47
N PRO A 378 -18.25 -15.16 -37.65
CA PRO A 378 -18.97 -14.14 -38.42
C PRO A 378 -19.30 -14.62 -39.84
N GLU A 379 -18.39 -15.31 -40.50
CA GLU A 379 -18.55 -15.85 -41.84
C GLU A 379 -19.72 -16.84 -41.92
N ALA A 380 -19.89 -17.68 -40.88
CA ALA A 380 -20.98 -18.65 -40.81
C ALA A 380 -22.36 -17.97 -40.69
N LEU A 381 -22.45 -16.78 -40.09
CA LEU A 381 -23.70 -16.01 -39.98
C LEU A 381 -24.22 -15.51 -41.34
N TYR A 382 -23.33 -15.32 -42.31
CA TYR A 382 -23.69 -14.86 -43.66
C TYR A 382 -23.95 -16.02 -44.64
N THR A 383 -24.28 -17.21 -44.12
CA THR A 383 -24.72 -18.36 -44.91
C THR A 383 -26.23 -18.57 -44.78
N PRO A 384 -26.91 -19.25 -45.73
CA PRO A 384 -28.34 -19.57 -45.59
C PRO A 384 -28.67 -20.32 -44.29
N ALA A 385 -27.79 -21.21 -43.82
CA ALA A 385 -27.97 -21.90 -42.54
C ALA A 385 -27.78 -20.98 -41.32
N GLY A 386 -26.81 -20.06 -41.38
CA GLY A 386 -26.57 -19.07 -40.33
C GLY A 386 -27.70 -18.05 -40.18
N LEU A 387 -28.29 -17.60 -41.29
CA LEU A 387 -29.46 -16.70 -41.30
C LEU A 387 -30.71 -17.34 -40.68
N CYS A 388 -30.78 -18.68 -40.67
CA CYS A 388 -31.85 -19.45 -40.01
C CYS A 388 -31.54 -19.77 -38.53
N GLY A 389 -30.49 -19.20 -37.94
CA GLY A 389 -30.22 -19.28 -36.51
C GLY A 389 -29.33 -20.43 -36.04
N ALA A 390 -28.51 -21.01 -36.92
CA ALA A 390 -27.54 -22.06 -36.55
C ALA A 390 -26.33 -21.51 -35.77
N LEU A 391 -26.53 -21.05 -34.54
CA LEU A 391 -25.45 -20.78 -33.59
C LEU A 391 -24.98 -22.10 -32.98
N LYS A 392 -23.69 -22.43 -33.09
CA LYS A 392 -23.10 -23.55 -32.34
C LYS A 392 -22.93 -23.13 -30.87
N GLU A 393 -23.70 -23.76 -29.98
CA GLU A 393 -23.44 -23.65 -28.54
C GLU A 393 -22.36 -24.65 -28.14
N GLY A 394 -21.26 -24.15 -27.57
CA GLY A 394 -20.26 -24.97 -26.90
C GLY A 394 -20.77 -25.36 -25.50
N GLY A 395 -20.77 -26.66 -25.22
CA GLY A 395 -21.08 -27.20 -23.90
C GLY A 395 -19.93 -27.05 -22.90
N ALA A 396 -20.10 -27.62 -21.69
CA ALA A 396 -19.06 -27.66 -20.65
C ALA A 396 -17.74 -28.28 -21.15
N ASP A 397 -17.81 -29.25 -22.05
CA ASP A 397 -16.64 -29.89 -22.68
C ASP A 397 -15.76 -28.87 -23.42
N ALA A 398 -16.35 -27.86 -24.05
CA ALA A 398 -15.60 -26.82 -24.76
C ALA A 398 -14.79 -25.94 -23.78
N VAL A 399 -15.34 -25.63 -22.60
CA VAL A 399 -14.62 -24.86 -21.56
C VAL A 399 -13.39 -25.63 -21.09
N GLU A 400 -13.52 -26.92 -20.81
CA GLU A 400 -12.39 -27.76 -20.41
C GLU A 400 -11.33 -27.88 -21.51
N GLN A 401 -11.73 -27.99 -22.77
CA GLN A 401 -10.81 -28.05 -23.90
C GLN A 401 -9.93 -26.80 -23.98
N TYR A 402 -10.50 -25.60 -23.84
CA TYR A 402 -9.72 -24.36 -23.84
C TYR A 402 -8.79 -24.24 -22.62
N ILE A 403 -9.27 -24.61 -21.42
CA ILE A 403 -8.43 -24.59 -20.22
C ILE A 403 -7.25 -25.56 -20.37
N ARG A 404 -7.48 -26.76 -20.90
CA ARG A 404 -6.42 -27.73 -21.22
C ARG A 404 -5.44 -27.16 -22.26
N ALA A 405 -5.93 -26.49 -23.30
CA ALA A 405 -5.08 -25.84 -24.29
C ALA A 405 -4.13 -24.82 -23.65
N TYR A 406 -4.62 -24.00 -22.72
CA TYR A 406 -3.78 -23.09 -21.95
C TYR A 406 -2.77 -23.84 -21.06
N HIS A 407 -3.21 -24.88 -20.32
CA HIS A 407 -2.30 -25.67 -19.48
C HIS A 407 -1.15 -26.28 -20.29
N THR A 408 -1.46 -26.91 -21.42
CA THR A 408 -0.46 -27.48 -22.32
C THR A 408 0.48 -26.41 -22.86
N TYR A 409 -0.06 -25.30 -23.37
CA TYR A 409 0.75 -24.20 -23.90
C TYR A 409 1.67 -23.60 -22.84
N ALA A 410 1.14 -23.29 -21.66
CA ALA A 410 1.90 -22.68 -20.59
C ALA A 410 2.98 -23.62 -20.04
N SER A 411 2.67 -24.90 -19.82
CA SER A 411 3.68 -25.89 -19.41
C SER A 411 4.82 -26.01 -20.41
N GLN A 412 4.53 -26.04 -21.72
CA GLN A 412 5.56 -26.08 -22.76
C GLN A 412 6.41 -24.80 -22.79
N LYS A 413 5.80 -23.62 -22.62
CA LYS A 413 6.51 -22.34 -22.67
C LYS A 413 7.28 -22.00 -21.40
N LEU A 414 6.91 -22.59 -20.26
CA LEU A 414 7.55 -22.36 -18.97
C LEU A 414 8.65 -23.38 -18.66
N ALA A 415 8.66 -24.54 -19.30
CA ALA A 415 9.80 -25.44 -19.24
C ALA A 415 11.03 -24.73 -19.81
N GLY A 416 12.08 -24.57 -19.00
CA GLY A 416 13.38 -24.12 -19.47
C GLY A 416 13.95 -25.09 -20.51
N GLN A 417 14.97 -24.67 -21.28
CA GLN A 417 15.59 -25.52 -22.31
C GLN A 417 16.10 -26.88 -21.76
N ASP A 418 16.38 -26.94 -20.45
CA ASP A 418 16.91 -28.12 -19.75
C ASP A 418 16.05 -28.55 -18.53
N GLU A 419 14.82 -28.05 -18.38
CA GLU A 419 13.94 -28.40 -17.26
C GLU A 419 12.82 -29.37 -17.69
N GLU A 420 12.53 -30.36 -16.84
CA GLU A 420 11.39 -31.25 -17.04
C GLU A 420 10.08 -30.45 -17.09
N GLN A 421 9.26 -30.72 -18.10
CA GLN A 421 8.00 -30.04 -18.28
C GLN A 421 7.05 -30.36 -17.13
N ARG A 422 6.80 -29.37 -16.27
CA ARG A 422 5.82 -29.51 -15.18
C ARG A 422 4.45 -28.96 -15.58
N PRO A 423 3.34 -29.62 -15.20
CA PRO A 423 2.01 -29.06 -15.29
C PRO A 423 1.96 -27.67 -14.64
N ILE A 424 1.29 -26.71 -15.28
CA ILE A 424 1.22 -25.33 -14.75
C ILE A 424 0.59 -25.31 -13.35
N GLN A 425 -0.32 -26.25 -13.07
CA GLN A 425 -0.99 -26.39 -11.78
C GLN A 425 -0.04 -26.79 -10.65
N GLU A 426 1.10 -27.38 -10.97
CA GLU A 426 2.13 -27.80 -10.00
C GLU A 426 3.19 -26.71 -9.75
N GLN A 427 3.10 -25.59 -10.44
CA GLN A 427 3.98 -24.44 -10.20
C GLN A 427 3.71 -23.87 -8.81
N GLY A 428 4.77 -23.57 -8.05
CA GLY A 428 4.65 -23.17 -6.64
C GLY A 428 3.76 -21.95 -6.44
N GLU A 429 3.88 -20.96 -7.31
CA GLU A 429 3.06 -19.75 -7.35
C GLU A 429 1.58 -20.06 -7.57
N ILE A 430 1.27 -21.01 -8.45
CA ILE A 430 -0.10 -21.41 -8.78
C ILE A 430 -0.71 -22.19 -7.63
N LEU A 431 0.04 -23.12 -7.03
CA LEU A 431 -0.38 -23.84 -5.82
C LEU A 431 -0.68 -22.87 -4.67
N ASP A 432 0.18 -21.88 -4.45
CA ASP A 432 -0.02 -20.85 -3.43
C ASP A 432 -1.27 -20.00 -3.70
N PHE A 433 -1.52 -19.64 -4.96
CA PHE A 433 -2.72 -18.90 -5.35
C PHE A 433 -3.99 -19.71 -5.10
N PHE A 434 -4.04 -20.98 -5.52
CA PHE A 434 -5.23 -21.82 -5.30
C PHE A 434 -5.43 -22.17 -3.83
N PHE A 435 -4.37 -22.32 -3.06
CA PHE A 435 -4.45 -22.45 -1.61
C PHE A 435 -5.15 -21.25 -0.97
N LEU A 436 -4.78 -20.02 -1.33
CA LEU A 436 -5.48 -18.81 -0.88
C LEU A 436 -6.96 -18.77 -1.30
N LYS A 437 -7.30 -19.39 -2.43
CA LYS A 437 -8.66 -19.40 -3.00
C LYS A 437 -9.51 -20.56 -2.49
N ARG A 438 -8.92 -21.57 -1.86
CA ARG A 438 -9.62 -22.74 -1.31
C ARG A 438 -9.75 -22.66 0.21
N THR A 439 -8.68 -22.27 0.89
CA THR A 439 -8.56 -22.40 2.34
C THR A 439 -9.33 -21.30 3.06
N ILE A 440 -10.34 -21.71 3.83
CA ILE A 440 -11.11 -20.85 4.74
C ILE A 440 -10.42 -20.92 6.11
N ARG A 441 -9.95 -19.78 6.60
CA ARG A 441 -9.24 -19.64 7.88
C ARG A 441 -10.17 -19.19 8.98
N GLU A 442 -9.82 -19.51 10.22
CA GLU A 442 -10.47 -18.92 11.37
C GLU A 442 -10.10 -17.43 11.48
N GLY A 443 -11.04 -16.60 11.93
CA GLY A 443 -10.84 -15.14 11.98
C GLY A 443 -9.65 -14.71 12.84
N SER A 444 -9.35 -15.48 13.89
CA SER A 444 -8.23 -15.30 14.81
C SER A 444 -6.87 -15.48 14.13
N GLU A 445 -6.72 -16.50 13.29
CA GLU A 445 -5.46 -16.86 12.58
C GLU A 445 -5.02 -15.77 11.59
N VAL A 446 -5.99 -15.07 11.01
CA VAL A 446 -5.78 -14.07 9.95
C VAL A 446 -6.29 -12.69 10.35
N SER A 447 -6.31 -12.45 11.66
CA SER A 447 -6.68 -11.16 12.24
C SER A 447 -5.65 -10.08 11.90
N TYR A 448 -6.10 -8.82 11.92
CA TYR A 448 -5.18 -7.70 11.79
C TYR A 448 -4.36 -7.55 13.07
N LEU A 449 -3.08 -7.21 12.92
CA LEU A 449 -2.20 -6.89 14.05
C LEU A 449 -2.82 -5.81 14.95
N ASP A 450 -2.78 -6.02 16.26
CA ASP A 450 -3.31 -5.06 17.21
C ASP A 450 -2.45 -3.79 17.24
N LEU A 451 -3.13 -2.65 17.05
CA LEU A 451 -2.52 -1.33 17.12
C LEU A 451 -2.28 -0.89 18.58
N ASN A 452 -3.09 -1.36 19.52
CA ASN A 452 -3.05 -0.95 20.92
C ASN A 452 -2.05 -1.77 21.74
N GLY A 453 -1.92 -3.07 21.45
CA GLY A 453 -1.03 -4.02 22.11
C GLY A 453 0.44 -3.93 21.69
N LYS A 454 0.83 -2.93 20.88
CA LYS A 454 2.19 -2.76 20.31
C LYS A 454 2.69 -3.95 19.47
N GLU A 455 1.82 -4.89 19.12
CA GLU A 455 2.17 -6.06 18.30
C GLU A 455 2.81 -5.62 16.98
N TYR A 456 2.18 -4.67 16.29
CA TYR A 456 2.71 -4.04 15.08
C TYR A 456 4.11 -3.41 15.26
N GLN A 457 4.40 -2.84 16.44
CA GLN A 457 5.67 -2.14 16.71
C GLN A 457 6.80 -3.10 17.08
N ASN A 458 6.46 -4.29 17.57
CA ASN A 458 7.38 -5.25 18.17
C ASN A 458 7.54 -6.53 17.35
N LEU A 459 7.22 -6.51 16.06
CA LEU A 459 7.48 -7.64 15.16
C LEU A 459 8.97 -7.99 15.17
N SER A 460 9.30 -9.15 15.74
CA SER A 460 10.65 -9.71 15.81
C SER A 460 11.04 -10.48 14.56
N ALA A 461 10.04 -11.02 13.85
CA ALA A 461 10.19 -11.76 12.61
C ALA A 461 9.12 -11.33 11.60
N PRO A 462 9.38 -11.47 10.29
CA PRO A 462 8.35 -11.23 9.29
C PRO A 462 7.27 -12.32 9.34
N LEU A 463 6.05 -11.98 8.88
CA LEU A 463 4.95 -12.94 8.77
C LEU A 463 5.32 -14.11 7.82
N PRO A 464 4.74 -15.30 8.01
CA PRO A 464 4.97 -16.42 7.11
C PRO A 464 4.47 -16.10 5.69
N SER A 465 5.13 -16.70 4.70
CA SER A 465 4.66 -16.69 3.31
C SER A 465 3.53 -17.71 3.11
N VAL A 466 2.77 -17.53 2.04
CA VAL A 466 1.71 -18.47 1.64
C VAL A 466 2.29 -19.86 1.39
N ALA A 467 3.44 -19.96 0.72
CA ALA A 467 4.17 -21.22 0.54
C ALA A 467 4.49 -21.92 1.86
N GLN A 468 4.97 -21.18 2.87
CA GLN A 468 5.28 -21.75 4.19
C GLN A 468 4.02 -22.25 4.89
N MET A 469 2.93 -21.48 4.85
CA MET A 469 1.65 -21.90 5.44
C MET A 469 1.11 -23.15 4.73
N ARG A 470 1.13 -23.19 3.40
CA ARG A 470 0.66 -24.34 2.62
C ARG A 470 1.43 -25.63 2.93
N ARG A 471 2.76 -25.54 3.07
CA ARG A 471 3.59 -26.70 3.44
C ARG A 471 3.32 -27.15 4.87
N SER A 472 3.21 -26.20 5.81
CA SER A 472 2.90 -26.50 7.21
C SER A 472 1.53 -27.19 7.36
N ASP A 473 0.53 -26.75 6.60
CA ASP A 473 -0.81 -27.38 6.62
C ASP A 473 -0.76 -28.81 6.06
N ALA A 474 -0.04 -29.02 4.94
CA ALA A 474 0.13 -30.34 4.33
C ALA A 474 0.85 -31.34 5.26
N GLU A 475 1.92 -30.90 5.92
CA GLU A 475 2.64 -31.72 6.92
C GLU A 475 1.75 -32.08 8.11
N GLY A 476 0.88 -31.16 8.55
CA GLY A 476 -0.09 -31.40 9.61
C GLY A 476 -1.17 -32.42 9.23
N GLU A 477 -1.67 -32.36 8.00
CA GLU A 477 -2.64 -33.32 7.46
C GLU A 477 -2.05 -34.73 7.33
N GLU A 478 -0.82 -34.85 6.83
CA GLU A 478 -0.11 -36.14 6.73
C GLU A 478 0.12 -36.77 8.11
N ALA A 479 0.56 -35.98 9.10
CA ALA A 479 0.74 -36.46 10.47
C ALA A 479 -0.58 -36.93 11.09
N ALA A 480 -1.67 -36.17 10.94
CA ALA A 480 -2.98 -36.53 11.45
C ALA A 480 -3.53 -37.81 10.78
N SER A 481 -3.32 -37.98 9.47
CA SER A 481 -3.70 -39.20 8.74
C SER A 481 -2.90 -40.42 9.21
N SER A 482 -1.59 -40.27 9.43
CA SER A 482 -0.74 -41.33 9.98
C SER A 482 -1.19 -41.75 11.38
N ASP A 483 -1.51 -40.79 12.25
CA ASP A 483 -2.00 -41.07 13.60
C ASP A 483 -3.38 -41.76 13.59
N ALA A 484 -4.28 -41.35 12.70
CA ALA A 484 -5.58 -42.00 12.51
C ALA A 484 -5.43 -43.44 12.00
N LEU A 485 -4.52 -43.68 11.07
CA LEU A 485 -4.18 -45.02 10.58
C LEU A 485 -3.57 -45.89 11.69
N ALA A 486 -2.64 -45.34 12.48
CA ALA A 486 -2.05 -46.03 13.62
C ALA A 486 -3.10 -46.38 14.69
N ALA A 487 -4.04 -45.47 14.98
CA ALA A 487 -5.15 -45.71 15.90
C ALA A 487 -6.11 -46.80 15.38
N LEU A 488 -6.39 -46.82 14.08
CA LEU A 488 -7.18 -47.89 13.44
C LEU A 488 -6.45 -49.24 13.49
N LEU A 489 -5.14 -49.28 13.20
CA LEU A 489 -4.33 -50.49 13.29
C LEU A 489 -4.23 -51.01 14.74
N ALA A 490 -4.12 -50.12 15.74
CA ALA A 490 -4.13 -50.53 17.15
C ALA A 490 -5.50 -51.12 17.58
N LYS A 491 -6.60 -50.58 17.03
CA LYS A 491 -7.97 -50.98 17.38
C LYS A 491 -8.41 -52.26 16.66
N TYR A 492 -7.98 -52.48 15.42
CA TYR A 492 -8.45 -53.58 14.57
C TYR A 492 -7.37 -54.59 14.18
N GLY A 493 -6.09 -54.24 14.29
CA GLY A 493 -4.95 -55.11 13.93
C GLY A 493 -4.67 -56.25 14.90
N ARG A 494 -5.44 -56.40 15.99
CA ARG A 494 -5.40 -57.58 16.89
C ARG A 494 -6.46 -58.64 16.56
N LYS A 495 -7.23 -58.44 15.48
CA LYS A 495 -8.23 -59.41 15.01
C LYS A 495 -7.87 -59.93 13.62
N PHE A 496 -6.64 -60.37 13.41
CA PHE A 496 -6.26 -61.38 12.43
C PHE A 496 -5.04 -62.15 12.93
#